data_AF-A0A419GH19-F1
#
_entry.id   AF-A0A419GH19-F1
#
_cell.length_a   1.000
_cell.length_b   1.000
_cell.length_c   1.000
_cell.angle_alpha   90.00
_cell.angle_beta   90.00
_cell.angle_gamma   90.00
#
_symmetry.space_group_name_H-M   'P 1'
#
loop_
_entity.id
_entity.type
_entity.pdbx_description
1 polymer ?
#
loop_
_entity_poly.entity_id
_entity_poly.type
_entity_poly.pdbx_seq_one_letter_code
_entity_poly.pdbx_strand_id
1 'polypeptide(L)'
;MDPRVSEDRVPAYDVIESKVRQIDNTVIIFRIFYILDSFIYKFQFLKKDTMCIVEIPKKLLLAVKSGDIESEQKLTGMLISSIESAECWNKVES
;
A
#
# COMPACT_ATOMS: atom_id res chain seq x y z
N MET A 1 -13.17 -3.15 15.00
CA MET A 1 -11.93 -2.40 14.74
C MET A 1 -10.96 -3.39 14.13
N ASP A 2 -10.63 -3.23 12.85
CA ASP A 2 -9.64 -4.08 12.19
C ASP A 2 -8.26 -3.90 12.86
N PRO A 3 -7.54 -4.99 13.17
CA PRO A 3 -6.27 -4.88 13.85
C PRO A 3 -5.25 -4.18 12.95
N ARG A 4 -4.56 -3.18 13.50
CA ARG A 4 -3.35 -2.63 12.87
C ARG A 4 -2.36 -3.78 12.72
N VAL A 5 -1.80 -3.91 11.52
CA VAL A 5 -0.85 -4.97 11.20
C VAL A 5 0.54 -4.37 11.13
N SER A 6 1.49 -5.10 11.71
CA SER A 6 2.90 -4.78 11.67
C SER A 6 3.47 -5.15 10.30
N GLU A 7 4.49 -4.42 9.86
CA GLU A 7 5.11 -4.57 8.54
C GLU A 7 5.56 -6.01 8.25
N ASP A 8 6.07 -6.71 9.27
CA ASP A 8 6.53 -8.11 9.22
C ASP A 8 5.42 -9.12 8.87
N ARG A 9 4.15 -8.75 9.08
CA ARG A 9 2.99 -9.61 8.81
C ARG A 9 2.38 -9.38 7.43
N VAL A 10 2.87 -8.38 6.69
CA VAL A 10 2.39 -8.04 5.36
C VAL A 10 3.20 -8.79 4.31
N PRO A 11 2.57 -9.62 3.46
CA PRO A 11 3.29 -10.29 2.38
C PRO A 11 3.83 -9.26 1.39
N ALA A 12 5.07 -9.45 0.93
CA ALA A 12 5.73 -8.56 -0.03
C ALA A 12 5.82 -7.08 0.42
N TYR A 13 5.87 -6.82 1.73
CA TYR A 13 6.03 -5.46 2.26
C TYR A 13 7.25 -4.74 1.67
N ASP A 14 8.39 -5.42 1.58
CA ASP A 14 9.63 -4.86 1.05
C ASP A 14 9.49 -4.40 -0.41
N VAL A 15 8.71 -5.13 -1.20
CA VAL A 15 8.41 -4.79 -2.59
C VAL A 15 7.55 -3.54 -2.64
N ILE A 16 6.50 -3.46 -1.81
CA ILE A 16 5.63 -2.28 -1.74
C ILE A 16 6.45 -1.05 -1.33
N GLU A 17 7.23 -1.16 -0.26
CA GLU A 17 8.06 -0.05 0.23
C GLU A 17 9.04 0.41 -0.86
N SER A 18 9.74 -0.51 -1.50
CA SER A 18 10.68 -0.20 -2.58
C SER A 18 9.99 0.49 -3.75
N LYS A 19 8.84 -0.01 -4.20
CA LYS A 19 8.07 0.60 -5.31
C LYS A 19 7.56 1.98 -4.93
N VAL A 20 7.01 2.15 -3.74
CA VAL A 20 6.50 3.44 -3.25
C VAL A 20 7.62 4.47 -3.22
N ARG A 21 8.80 4.11 -2.69
CA ARG A 21 9.97 5.00 -2.69
C ARG A 21 10.50 5.31 -4.09
N GLN A 22 10.37 4.39 -5.04
CA GLN A 22 10.73 4.60 -6.45
C GLN A 22 9.77 5.55 -7.15
N ILE A 23 8.47 5.46 -6.86
CA ILE A 23 7.45 6.35 -7.41
C ILE A 23 7.60 7.75 -6.82
N ASP A 24 7.65 7.84 -5.49
CA ASP A 24 7.81 9.09 -4.77
C ASP A 24 8.55 8.85 -3.45
N ASN A 25 9.76 9.38 -3.36
CA ASN A 25 10.62 9.22 -2.18
C ASN A 25 10.17 10.03 -0.94
N THR A 26 9.19 10.93 -1.11
CA THR A 26 8.60 11.72 0.00
C THR A 26 7.41 11.02 0.64
N VAL A 27 6.92 9.95 0.04
CA VAL A 27 5.82 9.14 0.55
C VAL A 27 6.34 8.10 1.54
N ILE A 28 5.71 8.02 2.70
CA ILE A 28 5.99 7.00 3.71
C ILE A 28 4.75 6.14 3.97
N ILE A 29 4.97 4.87 4.30
CA ILE A 29 3.89 3.99 4.78
C ILE A 29 3.67 4.31 6.26
N PHE A 30 2.53 4.92 6.59
CA PHE A 30 2.23 5.33 7.96
C PHE A 30 1.60 4.20 8.78
N ARG A 31 0.58 3.56 8.23
CA ARG A 31 -0.17 2.48 8.90
C ARG A 31 -0.67 1.47 7.90
N ILE A 32 -0.81 0.24 8.37
CA ILE A 32 -1.36 -0.87 7.60
C ILE A 32 -2.45 -1.51 8.44
N PHE A 33 -3.62 -1.71 7.85
CA PHE A 33 -4.71 -2.46 8.46
C PHE A 33 -4.99 -3.68 7.63
N TYR A 34 -5.42 -4.76 8.28
CA TYR A 34 -5.86 -5.96 7.57
C TYR A 34 -7.33 -6.21 7.87
N ILE A 35 -8.13 -6.11 6.82
CA ILE A 35 -9.56 -6.40 6.86
C ILE A 35 -9.71 -7.90 6.65
N LEU A 36 -10.02 -8.59 7.73
CA LEU A 36 -10.18 -10.04 7.75
C LEU A 36 -11.34 -10.49 6.86
N ASP A 37 -12.49 -9.80 6.94
CA ASP A 37 -13.70 -10.12 6.17
C ASP A 37 -13.50 -10.11 4.65
N SER A 38 -12.63 -9.24 4.15
CA SER A 38 -12.39 -9.08 2.70
C SER A 38 -11.01 -9.57 2.27
N PHE A 39 -10.17 -10.02 3.20
CA PHE A 39 -8.77 -10.37 2.96
C PHE A 39 -7.99 -9.25 2.25
N ILE A 40 -8.18 -8.00 2.66
CA ILE A 40 -7.57 -6.81 2.07
C ILE A 40 -6.63 -6.14 3.08
N TYR A 41 -5.47 -5.72 2.61
CA TYR A 41 -4.57 -4.84 3.35
C TYR A 41 -4.82 -3.39 2.93
N LYS A 42 -5.15 -2.53 3.89
CA LYS A 42 -5.24 -1.08 3.69
C LYS A 42 -3.92 -0.44 4.06
N PHE A 43 -3.26 0.17 3.10
CA PHE A 43 -2.05 0.96 3.29
C PHE A 43 -2.42 2.42 3.37
N GLN A 44 -2.04 3.06 4.47
CA GLN A 44 -2.10 4.50 4.61
C GLN A 44 -0.74 5.05 4.26
N PHE A 45 -0.63 5.66 3.09
CA PHE A 45 0.51 6.45 2.67
C PHE A 45 0.38 7.86 3.20
N LEU A 46 1.46 8.43 3.70
CA LEU A 46 1.53 9.80 4.19
C LEU A 46 2.57 10.57 3.39
N LYS A 47 2.22 11.78 2.98
CA LYS A 47 3.09 12.72 2.27
C LYS A 47 2.85 14.10 2.84
N LYS A 48 3.80 14.61 3.63
CA LYS A 48 3.62 15.85 4.40
C LYS A 48 2.36 15.76 5.27
N ASP A 49 1.36 16.62 5.00
CA ASP A 49 0.08 16.70 5.71
C ASP A 49 -1.09 16.02 4.97
N THR A 50 -0.79 15.26 3.92
CA THR A 50 -1.80 14.51 3.17
C THR A 50 -1.63 13.01 3.33
N MET A 51 -2.76 12.30 3.30
CA MET A 51 -2.84 10.85 3.40
C MET A 51 -3.56 10.27 2.19
N CYS A 52 -3.00 9.21 1.65
CA CYS A 52 -3.60 8.40 0.59
C CYS A 52 -3.83 6.99 1.13
N ILE A 53 -5.02 6.45 0.90
CA ILE A 53 -5.39 5.11 1.38
C ILE A 53 -5.50 4.19 0.17
N VAL A 54 -4.73 3.12 0.16
CA VAL A 54 -4.71 2.14 -0.92
C VAL A 54 -5.06 0.77 -0.38
N GLU A 55 -6.04 0.13 -1.02
CA GLU A 55 -6.54 -1.18 -0.64
C GLU A 55 -5.95 -2.25 -1.56
N ILE A 56 -5.20 -3.19 -0.99
CA ILE A 56 -4.47 -4.20 -1.73
C ILE A 56 -4.91 -5.60 -1.27
N PRO A 57 -5.44 -6.45 -2.17
CA PRO A 57 -5.86 -7.80 -1.81
C PRO A 57 -4.67 -8.65 -1.33
N LYS A 58 -4.86 -9.40 -0.24
CA LYS A 58 -3.85 -10.34 0.28
C LYS A 58 -3.37 -11.34 -0.78
N LYS A 59 -4.28 -11.81 -1.63
CA LYS A 59 -3.95 -12.74 -2.73
C LYS A 59 -2.92 -12.14 -3.70
N LEU A 60 -3.03 -10.85 -4.01
CA LEU A 60 -2.07 -10.15 -4.87
C LEU A 60 -0.70 -10.10 -4.19
N LEU A 61 -0.65 -9.70 -2.92
CA LEU A 61 0.59 -9.63 -2.15
C LEU A 61 1.28 -10.98 -2.00
N LEU A 62 0.51 -12.07 -1.82
CA LEU A 62 1.04 -13.42 -1.77
C LEU A 62 1.64 -13.85 -3.12
N ALA A 63 0.98 -13.51 -4.24
CA ALA A 63 1.50 -13.80 -5.57
C ALA A 63 2.81 -13.03 -5.85
N VAL A 64 2.86 -11.74 -5.48
CA VAL A 64 4.10 -10.94 -5.55
C VAL A 64 5.21 -11.57 -4.70
N LYS A 65 4.90 -12.00 -3.47
CA LYS A 65 5.87 -12.66 -2.60
C LYS A 65 6.42 -13.97 -3.20
N SER A 66 5.60 -14.67 -3.97
CA SER A 66 6.00 -15.88 -4.69
C SER A 66 6.84 -15.62 -5.96
N GLY A 67 7.07 -14.35 -6.32
CA GLY A 67 7.84 -13.94 -7.50
C GLY A 67 7.02 -13.87 -8.79
N ASP A 68 5.69 -13.78 -8.71
CA ASP A 68 4.84 -13.61 -9.88
C ASP A 68 4.96 -12.20 -10.48
N ILE A 69 5.54 -12.12 -11.67
CA ILE A 69 5.84 -10.85 -12.36
C ILE A 69 4.55 -10.12 -12.74
N GLU A 70 3.51 -10.83 -13.17
CA GLU A 70 2.24 -10.21 -13.56
C GLU A 70 1.58 -9.53 -12.34
N SER A 71 1.58 -10.21 -11.19
CA SER A 71 1.09 -9.63 -9.95
C SER A 71 1.92 -8.44 -9.47
N GLU A 72 3.24 -8.46 -9.66
CA GLU A 72 4.10 -7.31 -9.31
C GLU A 72 3.80 -6.09 -10.21
N GLN A 73 3.64 -6.31 -11.51
CA GLN A 73 3.25 -5.26 -12.45
C GLN A 73 1.89 -4.67 -12.09
N LYS A 74 0.91 -5.53 -11.75
CA LYS A 74 -0.41 -5.10 -11.31
C LYS A 74 -0.36 -4.29 -10.01
N LEU A 75 0.40 -4.75 -9.02
CA LEU A 75 0.64 -4.02 -7.77
C LEU A 75 1.26 -2.65 -8.05
N THR A 76 2.29 -2.62 -8.90
CA THR A 76 2.99 -1.39 -9.28
C THR A 76 2.04 -0.41 -9.97
N GLY A 77 1.20 -0.88 -10.90
CA GLY A 77 0.20 -0.04 -11.56
C GLY A 77 -0.82 0.56 -10.59
N MET A 78 -1.28 -0.22 -9.60
CA MET A 78 -2.18 0.29 -8.55
C MET A 78 -1.52 1.36 -7.69
N LEU A 79 -0.26 1.15 -7.30
CA LEU A 79 0.51 2.10 -6.51
C LEU A 79 0.76 3.39 -7.29
N ILE A 80 1.21 3.30 -8.54
CA ILE A 80 1.42 4.44 -9.44
C ILE A 80 0.13 5.23 -9.59
N SER A 81 -0.96 4.57 -9.99
CA SER A 81 -2.25 5.23 -10.20
C SER A 81 -2.79 5.91 -8.93
N SER A 82 -2.48 5.39 -7.75
CA SER A 82 -2.95 5.98 -6.48
C SER A 82 -2.04 7.11 -6.01
N ILE A 83 -0.73 6.94 -6.09
CA ILE A 83 0.27 7.89 -5.58
C ILE A 83 0.42 9.10 -6.52
N GLU A 84 0.37 8.89 -7.84
CA GLU A 84 0.41 9.99 -8.82
C GLU A 84 -0.93 10.73 -8.92
N SER A 85 -2.05 10.08 -8.56
CA SER A 85 -3.34 10.75 -8.53
C SER A 85 -3.43 11.70 -7.34
N ALA A 86 -3.53 13.00 -7.63
CA ALA A 86 -3.76 14.03 -6.63
C ALA A 86 -5.06 13.81 -5.84
N GLU A 87 -6.03 13.08 -6.39
CA GLU A 87 -7.32 12.78 -5.75
C GLU A 87 -7.19 11.80 -4.59
N CYS A 88 -6.14 10.97 -4.55
CA CYS A 88 -5.93 10.06 -3.43
C CYS A 88 -5.50 10.80 -2.15
N TRP A 89 -4.79 11.92 -2.31
CA TRP A 89 -4.14 12.67 -1.23
C TRP A 89 -5.11 13.60 -0.52
N ASN A 90 -5.74 13.08 0.53
CA ASN A 90 -6.65 13.85 1.37
C ASN A 90 -5.88 14.55 2.48
N LYS A 91 -6.19 15.83 2.75
CA LYS A 91 -5.63 16.52 3.92
C LYS A 91 -6.06 15.81 5.18
N VAL A 92 -5.10 15.50 6.04
CA VAL A 92 -5.41 14.98 7.38
C VAL A 92 -5.73 16.19 8.24
N GLU A 93 -7.01 16.56 8.31
CA GLU A 93 -7.44 17.59 9.26
C GLU A 93 -7.14 17.09 10.68
N SER A 94 -6.30 17.85 11.39
CA SER A 94 -5.91 17.61 12.78
C SER A 94 -6.99 18.06 13.75
#